data_AF-A0A4V2FXQ4-F1
#
_entry.id   AF-A0A4V2FXQ4-F1
#
_cell.length_a   1.000
_cell.length_b   1.000
_cell.length_c   1.000
_cell.angle_alpha   90.00
_cell.angle_beta   90.00
_cell.angle_gamma   90.00
#
_symmetry.space_group_name_H-M   'P 1'
#
loop_
_entity.id
_entity.type
_entity.pdbx_description
1 polymer ?
#
loop_
_entity_poly.entity_id
_entity_poly.type
_entity_poly.pdbx_seq_one_letter_code
_entity_poly.pdbx_strand_id
1 'polypeptide(L)'
;MTSDKADRRGLWDGAAVRARVAAMAQGDPGRKRFGSSHHRYLLRPPLAEDTIRLFEQQHGARLPASYRSFLKDVADGGAGPHYGILGLTEEVDEEEALHDVREEDRRAGFLSTPFPHTDEWPGPGKGGDADYSVAGSLVIGECGCGTFHRLVVTGTNAGQVWLDDPDWGGLIPGPDFGDWYLAWLATT
;
A
#
# COMPACT_ATOMS: atom_id res chain seq x y z
N MET A 1 -12.14 -18.20 24.99
CA MET A 1 -11.46 -16.90 25.24
C MET A 1 -10.50 -16.66 24.09
N THR A 2 -11.02 -16.22 22.94
CA THR A 2 -10.24 -15.96 21.71
C THR A 2 -11.03 -14.95 20.89
N SER A 3 -11.21 -13.74 21.43
CA SER A 3 -11.89 -12.64 20.73
C SER A 3 -11.10 -11.32 20.75
N ASP A 4 -10.00 -11.24 21.50
CA ASP A 4 -9.38 -9.95 21.82
C ASP A 4 -8.15 -9.60 20.95
N LYS A 5 -7.67 -10.55 20.13
CA LYS A 5 -6.46 -10.37 19.30
C LYS A 5 -6.76 -9.99 17.84
N ALA A 6 -7.98 -10.23 17.36
CA ALA A 6 -8.43 -9.82 16.03
C ALA A 6 -8.89 -8.36 16.00
N ASP A 7 -9.39 -7.82 17.12
CA ASP A 7 -9.99 -6.48 17.21
C ASP A 7 -8.96 -5.34 17.37
N ARG A 8 -7.74 -5.66 17.82
CA ARG A 8 -6.65 -4.67 18.00
C ARG A 8 -5.79 -4.43 16.77
N ARG A 9 -5.97 -5.20 15.68
CA ARG A 9 -5.18 -5.08 14.43
C ARG A 9 -5.73 -4.02 13.46
N GLY A 10 -6.81 -3.32 13.81
CA GLY A 10 -7.45 -2.32 12.97
C GLY A 10 -7.62 -0.94 13.60
N LEU A 11 -6.91 -0.64 14.70
CA LEU A 11 -7.01 0.64 15.39
C LEU A 11 -5.64 1.31 15.42
N TRP A 12 -5.48 2.32 14.57
CA TRP A 12 -4.29 3.16 14.56
C TRP A 12 -4.36 4.20 15.67
N ASP A 13 -3.27 4.37 16.41
CA ASP A 13 -3.04 5.62 17.13
C ASP A 13 -2.51 6.66 16.14
N GLY A 14 -3.42 7.34 15.44
CA GLY A 14 -3.07 8.33 14.44
C GLY A 14 -2.23 9.50 15.01
N ALA A 15 -2.41 9.83 16.30
CA ALA A 15 -1.60 10.85 16.94
C ALA A 15 -0.15 10.36 17.14
N ALA A 16 0.04 9.13 17.61
CA ALA A 16 1.37 8.53 17.74
C ALA A 16 2.06 8.36 16.39
N VAL A 17 1.34 7.94 15.34
CA VAL A 17 1.90 7.84 13.98
C VAL A 17 2.37 9.20 13.49
N ARG A 18 1.53 10.24 13.56
CA ARG A 18 1.88 11.61 13.15
C ARG A 18 3.09 12.13 13.94
N ALA A 19 3.13 11.89 15.26
CA ALA A 19 4.27 12.28 16.10
C ALA A 19 5.56 11.55 15.68
N ARG A 20 5.48 10.27 15.32
CA ARG A 20 6.64 9.49 14.89
C ARG A 20 7.16 9.96 13.52
N VAL A 21 6.28 10.24 12.56
CA VAL A 21 6.66 10.81 11.26
C VAL A 21 7.32 12.19 11.45
N ALA A 22 6.78 13.03 12.34
CA ALA A 22 7.39 14.32 12.66
C ALA A 22 8.79 14.16 13.29
N ALA A 23 8.99 13.16 14.17
CA ALA A 23 10.31 12.87 14.73
C ALA A 23 11.31 12.38 13.66
N MET A 24 10.87 11.59 12.68
CA MET A 24 11.70 11.20 11.54
C MET A 24 12.11 12.43 10.71
N ALA A 25 11.19 13.35 10.46
CA ALA A 25 11.47 14.60 9.74
C ALA A 25 12.51 15.48 10.48
N GLN A 26 12.41 15.57 11.81
CA GLN A 26 13.38 16.29 12.63
C GLN A 26 14.77 15.63 12.64
N GLY A 27 14.81 14.30 12.60
CA GLY A 27 16.05 13.52 12.52
C GLY A 27 16.72 13.53 11.14
N ASP A 28 15.99 13.93 10.09
CA ASP A 28 16.47 13.97 8.72
C ASP A 28 16.17 15.32 8.03
N PRO A 29 16.73 16.44 8.54
CA PRO A 29 16.46 17.77 7.98
C PRO A 29 16.95 17.92 6.54
N GLY A 30 17.93 17.11 6.14
CA GLY A 30 18.46 17.06 4.78
C GLY A 30 17.67 16.16 3.82
N ARG A 31 16.65 15.43 4.29
CA ARG A 31 15.90 14.43 3.50
C ARG A 31 16.84 13.47 2.76
N LYS A 32 17.80 12.91 3.51
CA LYS A 32 18.84 12.00 3.01
C LYS A 32 18.40 10.54 3.07
N ARG A 33 17.39 10.20 3.87
CA ARG A 33 16.85 8.84 3.86
C ARG A 33 16.23 8.55 2.50
N PHE A 34 16.36 7.31 2.03
CA PHE A 34 15.85 6.91 0.73
C PHE A 34 14.37 7.26 0.59
N GLY A 35 14.02 7.93 -0.50
CA GLY A 35 12.66 8.38 -0.81
C GLY A 35 12.11 9.56 0.02
N SER A 36 12.77 9.95 1.11
CA SER A 36 12.34 11.08 1.95
C SER A 36 12.34 12.43 1.24
N SER A 37 13.12 12.60 0.17
CA SER A 37 13.06 13.77 -0.70
C SER A 37 11.75 13.90 -1.47
N HIS A 38 11.04 12.78 -1.71
CA HIS A 38 9.79 12.71 -2.48
C HIS A 38 8.59 13.00 -1.56
N HIS A 39 8.35 12.14 -0.58
CA HIS A 39 7.20 12.28 0.33
C HIS A 39 7.43 13.36 1.41
N ARG A 40 8.67 13.81 1.64
CA ARG A 40 9.03 14.93 2.55
C ARG A 40 8.51 14.78 3.98
N TYR A 41 8.28 13.54 4.43
CA TYR A 41 7.61 13.21 5.69
C TYR A 41 6.21 13.85 5.85
N LEU A 42 5.53 14.16 4.75
CA LEU A 42 4.19 14.72 4.75
C LEU A 42 3.15 13.60 4.65
N LEU A 43 2.23 13.56 5.61
CA LEU A 43 1.04 12.73 5.53
C LEU A 43 -0.09 13.52 4.88
N ARG A 44 -0.80 12.90 3.95
CA ARG A 44 -2.02 13.47 3.37
C ARG A 44 -3.15 13.44 4.41
N PRO A 45 -4.15 14.33 4.32
CA PRO A 45 -5.29 14.28 5.23
C PRO A 45 -5.99 12.91 5.19
N PRO A 46 -6.52 12.41 6.32
CA PRO A 46 -7.33 11.21 6.32
C PRO A 46 -8.61 11.38 5.51
N LEU A 47 -9.15 10.27 5.02
CA LEU A 47 -10.38 10.22 4.25
C LEU A 47 -11.62 10.16 5.12
N ALA A 48 -12.69 10.77 4.61
CA ALA A 48 -14.03 10.57 5.15
C ALA A 48 -14.48 9.12 4.93
N GLU A 49 -15.25 8.61 5.89
CA GLU A 49 -15.81 7.26 5.83
C GLU A 49 -16.65 7.01 4.57
N ASP A 50 -17.39 8.02 4.10
CA ASP A 50 -18.17 7.94 2.86
C ASP A 50 -17.30 7.79 1.61
N THR A 51 -16.15 8.45 1.56
CA THR A 51 -15.19 8.32 0.45
C THR A 51 -14.65 6.89 0.38
N ILE A 52 -14.28 6.31 1.53
CA ILE A 52 -13.81 4.92 1.60
C ILE A 52 -14.92 3.96 1.18
N ARG A 53 -16.14 4.15 1.68
CA ARG A 53 -17.30 3.33 1.30
C ARG A 53 -17.60 3.40 -0.20
N LEU A 54 -17.51 4.60 -0.78
CA LEU A 54 -17.75 4.79 -2.20
C LEU A 54 -16.72 4.01 -3.03
N PHE A 55 -15.43 4.10 -2.68
CA PHE A 55 -14.38 3.31 -3.33
C PHE A 55 -14.67 1.80 -3.23
N GLU A 56 -14.97 1.31 -2.03
CA GLU A 56 -15.32 -0.10 -1.80
C GLU A 56 -16.52 -0.56 -2.66
N GLN A 57 -17.54 0.29 -2.81
CA GLN A 57 -18.71 0.01 -3.65
C GLN A 57 -18.38 0.02 -5.14
N GLN A 58 -17.64 1.03 -5.60
CA GLN A 58 -17.27 1.18 -7.02
C GLN A 58 -16.46 0.00 -7.53
N HIS A 59 -15.55 -0.54 -6.71
CA HIS A 59 -14.68 -1.64 -7.10
C HIS A 59 -15.17 -3.02 -6.64
N GLY A 60 -16.33 -3.10 -5.97
CA GLY A 60 -16.93 -4.37 -5.53
C GLY A 60 -16.08 -5.13 -4.50
N ALA A 61 -15.22 -4.44 -3.75
CA ALA A 61 -14.27 -5.03 -2.81
C ALA A 61 -14.35 -4.35 -1.44
N ARG A 62 -13.92 -5.03 -0.38
CA ARG A 62 -13.73 -4.43 0.95
C ARG A 62 -12.24 -4.23 1.17
N LEU A 63 -11.85 -3.04 1.61
CA LEU A 63 -10.46 -2.79 1.93
C LEU A 63 -10.05 -3.57 3.20
N PRO A 64 -8.83 -4.11 3.26
CA PRO A 64 -8.34 -4.77 4.46
C PRO A 64 -8.40 -3.84 5.68
N ALA A 65 -8.81 -4.37 6.84
CA ALA A 65 -9.15 -3.57 8.02
C ALA A 65 -8.03 -2.61 8.47
N SER A 66 -6.78 -3.06 8.43
CA SER A 66 -5.60 -2.27 8.80
C SER A 66 -5.38 -1.08 7.84
N TYR A 67 -5.46 -1.30 6.53
CA TYR A 67 -5.35 -0.22 5.54
C TYR A 67 -6.56 0.73 5.57
N ARG A 68 -7.77 0.17 5.70
CA ARG A 68 -9.01 0.95 5.75
C ARG A 68 -9.04 1.93 6.93
N SER A 69 -8.62 1.48 8.10
CA SER A 69 -8.50 2.34 9.29
C SER A 69 -7.34 3.34 9.16
N PHE A 70 -6.23 2.97 8.51
CA PHE A 70 -5.15 3.91 8.21
C PHE A 70 -5.66 5.09 7.39
N LEU A 71 -6.39 4.81 6.30
CA LEU A 71 -6.98 5.85 5.45
C LEU A 71 -7.89 6.80 6.22
N LYS A 72 -8.68 6.27 7.17
CA LYS A 72 -9.65 7.02 7.96
C LYS A 72 -9.04 7.83 9.09
N ASP A 73 -8.08 7.26 9.81
CA ASP A 73 -7.63 7.79 11.11
C ASP A 73 -6.22 8.42 11.03
N VAL A 74 -5.44 8.03 10.02
CA VAL A 74 -4.06 8.46 9.83
C VAL A 74 -3.91 9.38 8.63
N ALA A 75 -4.07 8.85 7.40
CA ALA A 75 -3.77 9.58 6.17
C ALA A 75 -4.28 8.87 4.90
N ASP A 76 -4.66 9.65 3.88
CA ASP A 76 -4.78 9.19 2.49
C ASP A 76 -3.40 9.06 1.81
N GLY A 77 -2.47 8.33 2.43
CA GLY A 77 -1.10 8.18 1.92
C GLY A 77 -0.13 9.31 2.29
N GLY A 78 0.91 9.49 1.49
CA GLY A 78 2.05 10.38 1.77
C GLY A 78 3.23 9.62 2.40
N ALA A 79 3.73 10.09 3.53
CA ALA A 79 4.95 9.57 4.15
C ALA A 79 4.88 8.05 4.42
N GLY A 80 5.86 7.33 3.91
CA GLY A 80 5.97 5.87 4.03
C GLY A 80 7.28 5.34 3.46
N PRO A 81 7.44 4.02 3.35
CA PRO A 81 8.60 3.39 2.73
C PRO A 81 8.88 3.91 1.32
N HIS A 82 10.16 3.97 0.95
CA HIS A 82 10.60 4.37 -0.39
C HIS A 82 9.95 5.70 -0.81
N TYR A 83 9.28 5.78 -1.96
CA TYR A 83 8.66 7.03 -2.42
C TYR A 83 7.37 7.41 -1.68
N GLY A 84 6.93 6.60 -0.71
CA GLY A 84 5.78 6.86 0.14
C GLY A 84 4.61 5.93 -0.17
N ILE A 85 3.48 6.22 0.48
CA ILE A 85 2.20 5.56 0.20
C ILE A 85 1.43 6.41 -0.79
N LEU A 86 1.04 5.82 -1.91
CA LEU A 86 0.14 6.42 -2.87
C LEU A 86 -1.26 6.56 -2.26
N GLY A 87 -1.81 7.78 -2.30
CA GLY A 87 -3.14 8.04 -1.79
C GLY A 87 -4.21 7.30 -2.58
N LEU A 88 -5.26 6.86 -1.90
CA LEU A 88 -6.44 6.28 -2.54
C LEU A 88 -7.15 7.33 -3.40
N THR A 89 -7.13 8.60 -3.00
CA THR A 89 -7.73 9.71 -3.77
C THR A 89 -6.72 10.62 -4.45
N GLU A 90 -5.45 10.23 -4.45
CA GLU A 90 -4.41 10.93 -5.21
C GLU A 90 -4.70 10.87 -6.72
N GLU A 91 -4.22 11.82 -7.50
CA GLU A 91 -4.19 11.73 -8.96
C GLU A 91 -2.74 11.48 -9.37
N VAL A 92 -2.54 10.59 -10.33
CA VAL A 92 -1.20 10.25 -10.85
C VAL A 92 -1.12 10.79 -12.27
N ASP A 93 -0.01 11.44 -12.61
CA ASP A 93 0.21 12.00 -13.94
C ASP A 93 0.19 10.88 -15.00
N GLU A 94 -0.47 11.12 -16.13
CA GLU A 94 -0.58 10.18 -17.25
C GLU A 94 0.80 9.76 -17.81
N GLU A 95 1.83 10.58 -17.62
CA GLU A 95 3.19 10.29 -18.05
C GLU A 95 3.96 9.36 -17.09
N GLU A 96 3.45 9.14 -15.87
CA GLU A 96 4.10 8.25 -14.90
C GLU A 96 3.73 6.78 -15.15
N ALA A 97 4.72 5.87 -15.06
CA ALA A 97 4.47 4.43 -15.16
C ALA A 97 3.44 3.91 -14.13
N LEU A 98 3.31 4.61 -12.99
CA LEU A 98 2.32 4.34 -11.97
C LEU A 98 0.87 4.54 -12.45
N HIS A 99 0.64 5.40 -13.44
CA HIS A 99 -0.69 5.69 -13.96
C HIS A 99 -1.35 4.42 -14.53
N ASP A 100 -0.66 3.73 -15.44
CA ASP A 100 -1.20 2.54 -16.10
C ASP A 100 -1.46 1.40 -15.12
N VAL A 101 -0.55 1.19 -14.17
CA VAL A 101 -0.70 0.20 -13.10
C VAL A 101 -1.93 0.49 -12.24
N ARG A 102 -2.14 1.77 -11.91
CA ARG A 102 -3.24 2.20 -11.06
C ARG A 102 -4.60 2.14 -11.77
N GLU A 103 -4.64 2.49 -13.05
CA GLU A 103 -5.84 2.34 -13.88
C GLU A 103 -6.22 0.88 -14.03
N GLU A 104 -5.23 -0.01 -14.23
CA GLU A 104 -5.46 -1.45 -14.26
C GLU A 104 -6.05 -1.97 -12.95
N ASP A 105 -5.43 -1.64 -11.82
CA ASP A 105 -5.90 -2.07 -10.49
C ASP A 105 -7.35 -1.65 -10.20
N ARG A 106 -7.81 -0.57 -10.84
CA ARG A 106 -9.14 0.02 -10.65
C ARG A 106 -10.19 -0.44 -11.64
N ARG A 107 -9.82 -1.25 -12.64
CA ARG A 107 -10.78 -1.82 -13.61
C ARG A 107 -11.88 -2.59 -12.89
N ALA A 108 -13.08 -2.56 -13.47
CA ALA A 108 -14.22 -3.30 -12.93
C ALA A 108 -13.88 -4.79 -12.80
N GLY A 109 -14.12 -5.35 -11.62
CA GLY A 109 -13.83 -6.75 -11.32
C GLY A 109 -12.40 -7.04 -10.85
N PHE A 110 -11.44 -6.11 -11.00
CA PHE A 110 -10.04 -6.35 -10.67
C PHE A 110 -9.85 -6.57 -9.16
N LEU A 111 -10.24 -5.61 -8.32
CA LEU A 111 -10.10 -5.72 -6.86
C LEU A 111 -11.02 -6.77 -6.23
N SER A 112 -12.14 -7.11 -6.87
CA SER A 112 -13.06 -8.14 -6.37
C SER A 112 -12.65 -9.56 -6.77
N THR A 113 -11.71 -9.72 -7.70
CA THR A 113 -11.16 -11.02 -8.07
C THR A 113 -10.15 -11.44 -7.00
N PRO A 114 -10.19 -12.68 -6.47
CA PRO A 114 -9.19 -13.13 -5.50
C PRO A 114 -7.78 -13.13 -6.08
N PHE A 115 -6.83 -12.59 -5.31
CA PHE A 115 -5.40 -12.69 -5.60
C PHE A 115 -4.97 -14.16 -5.65
N PRO A 116 -4.35 -14.60 -6.75
CA PRO A 116 -4.21 -16.03 -7.04
C PRO A 116 -3.04 -16.70 -6.30
N HIS A 117 -2.11 -15.92 -5.73
CA HIS A 117 -0.88 -16.45 -5.15
C HIS A 117 -0.96 -16.57 -3.62
N THR A 118 -0.57 -17.73 -3.10
CA THR A 118 -0.44 -17.98 -1.65
C THR A 118 0.99 -17.82 -1.14
N ASP A 119 1.96 -18.01 -2.03
CA ASP A 119 3.40 -17.97 -1.78
C ASP A 119 4.08 -17.11 -2.86
N GLU A 120 5.42 -16.97 -2.78
CA GLU A 120 6.19 -16.23 -3.79
C GLU A 120 5.94 -16.74 -5.22
N TRP A 121 5.95 -15.83 -6.18
CA TRP A 121 5.69 -16.13 -7.57
C TRP A 121 6.73 -15.46 -8.48
N PRO A 122 7.37 -16.19 -9.40
CA PRO A 122 8.40 -15.60 -10.25
C PRO A 122 7.82 -14.51 -11.17
N GLY A 123 8.61 -13.46 -11.38
CA GLY A 123 8.27 -12.40 -12.32
C GLY A 123 8.30 -12.91 -13.76
N PRO A 124 7.57 -12.26 -14.68
CA PRO A 124 7.62 -12.61 -16.10
C PRO A 124 9.00 -12.39 -16.72
N GLY A 125 9.86 -11.58 -16.07
CA GLY A 125 11.13 -11.16 -16.61
C GLY A 125 10.96 -10.11 -17.71
N LYS A 126 12.08 -9.50 -18.11
CA LYS A 126 12.07 -8.46 -19.16
C LYS A 126 11.51 -8.99 -20.48
N GLY A 127 10.33 -8.50 -20.86
CA GLY A 127 9.64 -8.86 -22.10
C GLY A 127 8.84 -10.16 -22.05
N GLY A 128 8.51 -10.67 -20.85
CA GLY A 128 7.67 -11.86 -20.69
C GLY A 128 6.16 -11.56 -20.77
N ASP A 129 5.40 -12.55 -21.27
CA ASP A 129 3.94 -12.74 -21.15
C ASP A 129 3.70 -14.26 -21.21
N ALA A 130 2.75 -14.94 -20.57
CA ALA A 130 1.55 -14.60 -19.82
C ALA A 130 1.44 -15.56 -18.62
N ASP A 131 0.85 -15.10 -17.51
CA ASP A 131 0.45 -15.82 -16.26
C ASP A 131 0.83 -15.02 -14.99
N TYR A 132 1.45 -13.84 -15.12
CA TYR A 132 1.72 -12.93 -14.00
C TYR A 132 0.49 -12.10 -13.67
N SER A 133 -0.35 -12.59 -12.75
CA SER A 133 -1.58 -11.91 -12.36
C SER A 133 -1.48 -11.29 -10.98
N VAL A 134 -1.78 -10.00 -10.91
CA VAL A 134 -1.85 -9.22 -9.66
C VAL A 134 -3.29 -8.79 -9.33
N ALA A 135 -4.28 -9.44 -9.95
CA ALA A 135 -5.70 -9.20 -9.68
C ALA A 135 -6.01 -9.35 -8.18
N GLY A 136 -6.95 -8.57 -7.66
CA GLY A 136 -7.26 -8.59 -6.22
C GLY A 136 -6.24 -7.89 -5.34
N SER A 137 -5.24 -7.20 -5.91
CA SER A 137 -4.29 -6.36 -5.18
C SER A 137 -4.38 -4.90 -5.65
N LEU A 138 -3.85 -3.99 -4.84
CA LEU A 138 -3.80 -2.56 -5.12
C LEU A 138 -2.37 -2.07 -4.94
N VAL A 139 -1.80 -1.38 -5.92
CA VAL A 139 -0.55 -0.66 -5.79
C VAL A 139 -0.71 0.47 -4.76
N ILE A 140 0.11 0.42 -3.72
CA ILE A 140 0.08 1.41 -2.63
C ILE A 140 1.37 2.20 -2.53
N GLY A 141 2.38 1.95 -3.36
CA GLY A 141 3.61 2.72 -3.38
C GLY A 141 4.65 2.16 -4.34
N GLU A 142 5.61 2.99 -4.72
CA GLU A 142 6.71 2.61 -5.59
C GLU A 142 8.02 2.53 -4.79
N CYS A 143 8.81 1.48 -5.07
CA CYS A 143 10.14 1.26 -4.51
C CYS A 143 11.25 1.92 -5.35
N GLY A 144 10.96 2.20 -6.63
CA GLY A 144 11.89 2.57 -7.69
C GLY A 144 12.15 1.41 -8.66
N CYS A 145 12.74 1.73 -9.82
CA CYS A 145 13.12 0.76 -10.86
C CYS A 145 11.95 -0.11 -11.41
N GLY A 146 10.71 0.37 -11.32
CA GLY A 146 9.53 -0.42 -11.72
C GLY A 146 9.12 -1.49 -10.71
N THR A 147 9.59 -1.39 -9.46
CA THR A 147 9.20 -2.26 -8.36
C THR A 147 8.15 -1.57 -7.49
N PHE A 148 7.12 -2.30 -7.08
CA PHE A 148 5.96 -1.76 -6.36
C PHE A 148 5.70 -2.46 -5.02
N HIS A 149 5.07 -1.74 -4.10
CA HIS A 149 4.37 -2.32 -2.96
C HIS A 149 2.91 -2.52 -3.33
N ARG A 150 2.42 -3.76 -3.26
CA ARG A 150 1.03 -4.12 -3.54
C ARG A 150 0.33 -4.61 -2.28
N LEU A 151 -0.77 -3.97 -1.91
CA LEU A 151 -1.67 -4.48 -0.88
C LEU A 151 -2.60 -5.53 -1.48
N VAL A 152 -2.60 -6.75 -0.94
CA VAL A 152 -3.62 -7.73 -1.30
C VAL A 152 -4.96 -7.29 -0.69
N VAL A 153 -5.96 -7.06 -1.52
CA VAL A 153 -7.30 -6.61 -1.13
C VAL A 153 -8.25 -7.78 -0.97
N THR A 154 -8.27 -8.70 -1.94
CA THR A 154 -9.18 -9.85 -1.97
C THR A 154 -8.40 -11.14 -2.14
N GLY A 155 -8.75 -12.18 -1.38
CA GLY A 155 -8.11 -13.51 -1.44
C GLY A 155 -7.56 -13.97 -0.08
N THR A 156 -6.87 -15.11 -0.07
CA THR A 156 -6.36 -15.75 1.16
C THR A 156 -5.40 -14.85 1.94
N ASN A 157 -4.64 -14.03 1.23
CA ASN A 157 -3.60 -13.15 1.80
C ASN A 157 -4.04 -11.71 2.00
N ALA A 158 -5.35 -11.43 1.96
CA ALA A 158 -5.88 -10.07 2.13
C ALA A 158 -5.32 -9.36 3.38
N GLY A 159 -4.84 -8.14 3.18
CA GLY A 159 -4.17 -7.32 4.20
C GLY A 159 -2.65 -7.33 4.15
N GLN A 160 -2.03 -8.32 3.47
CA GLN A 160 -0.57 -8.35 3.31
C GLN A 160 -0.09 -7.35 2.27
N VAL A 161 1.11 -6.80 2.49
CA VAL A 161 1.82 -5.96 1.51
C VAL A 161 2.92 -6.79 0.86
N TRP A 162 2.76 -7.04 -0.43
CA TRP A 162 3.66 -7.83 -1.25
C TRP A 162 4.58 -6.90 -2.05
N LEU A 163 5.82 -7.33 -2.25
CA LEU A 163 6.72 -6.70 -3.22
C LEU A 163 6.40 -7.24 -4.60
N ASP A 164 6.34 -6.37 -5.60
CA ASP A 164 6.12 -6.70 -7.01
C ASP A 164 7.29 -6.16 -7.84
N ASP A 165 8.20 -7.06 -8.23
CA ASP A 165 9.37 -6.78 -9.08
C ASP A 165 9.26 -7.60 -10.37
N PRO A 166 8.44 -7.20 -11.34
CA PRO A 166 8.09 -8.04 -12.49
C PRO A 166 9.31 -8.40 -13.37
N ASP A 167 10.34 -7.56 -13.36
CA ASP A 167 11.53 -7.76 -14.20
C ASP A 167 12.50 -8.82 -13.64
N TRP A 168 12.55 -9.01 -12.31
CA TRP A 168 13.57 -9.85 -11.67
C TRP A 168 13.03 -10.72 -10.53
N GLY A 169 12.48 -10.11 -9.49
CA GLY A 169 12.11 -10.79 -8.24
C GLY A 169 10.72 -11.42 -8.21
N GLY A 170 9.80 -10.97 -9.06
CA GLY A 170 8.40 -11.36 -9.05
C GLY A 170 7.63 -10.85 -7.83
N LEU A 171 6.66 -11.65 -7.39
CA LEU A 171 5.81 -11.38 -6.24
C LEU A 171 6.41 -12.03 -5.00
N ILE A 172 6.75 -11.22 -4.00
CA ILE A 172 7.30 -11.70 -2.72
C ILE A 172 6.33 -11.33 -1.59
N PRO A 173 5.84 -12.31 -0.80
CA PRO A 173 4.94 -12.06 0.32
C PRO A 173 5.57 -11.19 1.39
N GLY A 174 4.77 -10.31 1.98
CA GLY A 174 5.17 -9.52 3.14
C GLY A 174 4.13 -9.56 4.27
N PRO A 175 4.36 -8.80 5.34
CA PRO A 175 3.49 -8.80 6.52
C PRO A 175 2.17 -8.05 6.23
N ASP A 176 1.25 -8.05 7.21
CA ASP A 176 0.08 -7.18 7.19
C ASP A 176 0.50 -5.71 7.04
N PHE A 177 -0.31 -4.91 6.34
CA PHE A 177 -0.07 -3.48 6.12
C PHE A 177 0.30 -2.72 7.39
N GLY A 178 -0.33 -3.05 8.51
CA GLY A 178 -0.06 -2.40 9.80
C GLY A 178 1.36 -2.67 10.27
N ASP A 179 1.75 -3.93 10.29
CA ASP A 179 3.08 -4.37 10.68
C ASP A 179 4.14 -3.82 9.71
N TRP A 180 3.86 -3.84 8.40
CA TRP A 180 4.71 -3.28 7.35
C TRP A 180 5.01 -1.78 7.59
N TYR A 181 3.98 -0.98 7.83
CA TYR A 181 4.14 0.46 8.02
C TYR A 181 4.77 0.80 9.37
N LEU A 182 4.41 0.08 10.44
CA LEU A 182 5.03 0.27 11.76
C LEU A 182 6.52 -0.10 11.75
N ALA A 183 6.93 -1.12 10.99
CA ALA A 183 8.33 -1.46 10.82
C ALA A 183 9.11 -0.31 10.16
N TRP A 184 8.53 0.36 9.17
CA TRP A 184 9.13 1.56 8.59
C TRP A 184 9.25 2.72 9.59
N LEU A 185 8.21 2.98 10.38
CA LEU A 185 8.27 3.98 11.44
C LEU A 185 9.35 3.67 12.49
N ALA A 186 9.68 2.40 12.70
CA ALA A 186 10.74 1.97 13.62
C ALA A 186 12.16 2.22 13.07
N THR A 187 12.32 2.51 11.78
CA THR A 187 13.63 2.83 11.19
C THR A 187 14.22 4.11 11.79
N THR A 188 15.51 4.07 12.10
CA THR A 188 16.28 5.14 12.74
C THR A 188 17.18 5.87 11.77
#